data_AF-I1CMI3-F1
#
_entry.id   AF-I1CMI3-F1
#
_cell.length_a   1.000
_cell.length_b   1.000
_cell.length_c   1.000
_cell.angle_alpha   90.00
_cell.angle_beta   90.00
_cell.angle_gamma   90.00
#
_symmetry.space_group_name_H-M   'P 1'
#
loop_
_entity.id
_entity.type
_entity.pdbx_description
1 polymer ?
#
loop_
_entity_poly.entity_id
_entity_poly.type
_entity_poly.pdbx_seq_one_letter_code
_entity_poly.pdbx_strand_id
1 'polypeptide(L)'
;MQLIENMLSTGKRPPSALLIALINTMLQSKDGFKSRETQRNHWSQCKQAYTLLMDVLTLFGPEMFNPVWNEFAYFKLSSSQSMDMDDESGQYELLNTKELSAYSGFWNYVDKVLNQPSHHLEARCRALVLAFFVNVLQTDLKERLGDDRKVARSIFFATLTNESLFTCTKFDKYLDIVLKGYPNENEHLCQLSGDLLNMMITISCFDKISSFDGLVSQLYSRFQQMDPEACSQLMQAIKYPTFLIALLDKAVADTDVSRIESSYKKFRNKKHVPLRLEKVLFYVLKTEPNTISPEALYRHALIVSKYCMCVLSTASIVHKRPTLCEQVTNTALEEDQLILLIENHHQALDEWEARMEHCLAQFKTIDLKLVEKIRWSVKLTRLTMAEYL
;
A
#
# COMPACT_ATOMS: atom_id res chain seq x y z
N MET A 1 12.40 -3.47 -30.64
CA MET A 1 11.76 -2.16 -30.38
C MET A 1 11.02 -1.67 -31.61
N GLN A 2 11.69 -1.35 -32.72
CA GLN A 2 11.04 -0.92 -33.98
C GLN A 2 9.92 -1.85 -34.48
N LEU A 3 10.08 -3.17 -34.35
CA LEU A 3 9.02 -4.12 -34.70
C LEU A 3 7.73 -3.89 -33.89
N ILE A 4 7.86 -3.69 -32.57
CA ILE A 4 6.70 -3.44 -31.69
C ILE A 4 6.12 -2.06 -32.02
N GLU A 5 6.94 -1.03 -32.20
CA GLU A 5 6.49 0.32 -32.60
C GLU A 5 5.66 0.29 -33.90
N ASN A 6 6.09 -0.49 -34.89
CA ASN A 6 5.35 -0.68 -36.14
C ASN A 6 4.06 -1.50 -35.97
N MET A 7 4.04 -2.46 -35.04
CA MET A 7 2.82 -3.21 -34.71
C MET A 7 1.81 -2.31 -34.00
N LEU A 8 2.27 -1.46 -33.06
CA LEU A 8 1.45 -0.49 -32.36
C LEU A 8 0.83 0.52 -33.35
N SER A 9 1.62 1.07 -34.28
CA SER A 9 1.12 2.03 -35.27
C SER A 9 0.12 1.43 -36.26
N THR A 10 0.15 0.10 -36.43
CA THR A 10 -0.80 -0.64 -37.29
C THR A 10 -1.95 -1.28 -36.51
N GLY A 11 -2.05 -1.04 -35.19
CA GLY A 11 -3.07 -1.62 -34.32
C GLY A 11 -2.95 -3.13 -34.11
N LYS A 12 -1.83 -3.74 -34.51
CA LYS A 12 -1.59 -5.18 -34.38
C LYS A 12 -1.10 -5.51 -32.98
N ARG A 13 -1.69 -6.57 -32.40
CA ARG A 13 -1.29 -7.15 -31.12
C ARG A 13 0.14 -7.73 -31.20
N PRO A 14 1.10 -7.28 -30.37
CA PRO A 14 2.43 -7.88 -30.32
C PRO A 14 2.41 -9.32 -29.77
N PRO A 15 3.19 -10.25 -30.33
CA PRO A 15 3.39 -11.58 -29.78
C PRO A 15 4.00 -11.56 -28.36
N SER A 16 3.61 -12.53 -27.53
CA SER A 16 4.09 -12.66 -26.15
C SER A 16 5.62 -12.78 -26.06
N ALA A 17 6.26 -13.47 -27.00
CA ALA A 17 7.70 -13.63 -27.07
C ALA A 17 8.44 -12.28 -27.18
N LEU A 18 7.88 -11.31 -27.91
CA LEU A 18 8.45 -9.96 -28.01
C LEU A 18 8.32 -9.18 -26.71
N LEU A 19 7.21 -9.35 -25.98
CA LEU A 19 7.01 -8.72 -24.68
C LEU A 19 7.99 -9.28 -23.63
N ILE A 20 8.15 -10.60 -23.60
CA ILE A 20 9.12 -11.29 -22.74
C ILE A 20 10.56 -10.83 -23.06
N ALA A 21 10.89 -10.71 -24.35
CA ALA A 21 12.21 -10.23 -24.78
C ALA A 21 12.51 -8.78 -24.32
N LEU A 22 11.51 -7.88 -24.34
CA LEU A 22 11.67 -6.53 -23.80
C LEU A 22 11.98 -6.55 -22.30
N ILE A 23 11.28 -7.39 -21.53
CA ILE A 23 11.51 -7.53 -20.09
C ILE A 23 12.92 -8.07 -19.83
N ASN A 24 13.30 -9.13 -20.53
CA ASN A 24 14.61 -9.75 -20.35
C ASN A 24 15.76 -8.86 -20.82
N THR A 25 15.56 -8.00 -21.82
CA THR A 25 16.53 -6.97 -22.18
C THR A 25 16.86 -6.09 -20.97
N MET A 26 15.85 -5.72 -20.18
CA MET A 26 16.06 -4.96 -18.94
C MET A 26 16.75 -5.79 -17.86
N LEU A 27 16.43 -7.08 -17.75
CA LEU A 27 16.97 -7.98 -16.71
C LEU A 27 18.36 -8.57 -17.00
N GLN A 28 18.83 -8.52 -18.25
CA GLN A 28 20.12 -9.08 -18.67
C GLN A 28 21.27 -8.70 -17.71
N SER A 29 22.21 -9.61 -17.42
CA SER A 29 23.37 -9.27 -16.58
C SER A 29 24.13 -8.04 -17.13
N LYS A 30 24.57 -7.18 -16.21
CA LYS A 30 25.31 -5.94 -16.49
C LYS A 30 26.82 -6.12 -16.31
N ASP A 31 27.30 -7.32 -15.99
CA ASP A 31 28.71 -7.61 -15.65
C ASP A 31 29.68 -7.28 -16.80
N GLY A 32 29.19 -7.29 -18.04
CA GLY A 32 29.96 -6.94 -19.24
C GLY A 32 30.07 -5.44 -19.52
N PHE A 33 29.34 -4.56 -18.82
CA PHE A 33 29.24 -3.14 -19.15
C PHE A 33 30.34 -2.31 -18.50
N LYS A 34 31.55 -2.39 -19.08
CA LYS A 34 32.76 -1.73 -18.57
C LYS A 34 32.82 -0.23 -18.81
N SER A 35 32.09 0.33 -19.79
CA SER A 35 32.17 1.75 -20.14
C SER A 35 30.92 2.53 -19.72
N ARG A 36 31.09 3.80 -19.31
CA ARG A 36 29.97 4.69 -18.97
C ARG A 36 29.00 4.90 -20.13
N GLU A 37 29.51 4.89 -21.36
CA GLU A 37 28.71 5.02 -22.58
C GLU A 37 27.82 3.79 -22.81
N THR A 38 28.35 2.58 -22.68
CA THR A 38 27.55 1.34 -22.80
C THR A 38 26.46 1.27 -21.74
N GLN A 39 26.78 1.65 -20.50
CA GLN A 39 25.80 1.76 -19.42
C GLN A 39 24.70 2.79 -19.73
N ARG A 40 25.05 3.96 -20.28
CA ARG A 40 24.08 5.00 -20.66
C ARG A 40 23.19 4.55 -21.81
N ASN A 41 23.76 3.94 -22.84
CA ASN A 41 23.02 3.44 -24.00
C ASN A 41 22.06 2.32 -23.57
N HIS A 42 22.52 1.40 -22.74
CA HIS A 42 21.68 0.32 -22.22
C HIS A 42 20.55 0.84 -21.32
N TRP A 43 20.82 1.83 -20.47
CA TRP A 43 19.77 2.47 -19.68
C TRP A 43 18.71 3.14 -20.56
N SER A 44 19.13 3.79 -21.66
CA SER A 44 18.20 4.37 -22.64
C SER A 44 17.32 3.30 -23.29
N GLN A 45 17.90 2.15 -23.65
CA GLN A 45 17.15 1.00 -24.18
C GLN A 45 16.16 0.46 -23.14
N CYS A 46 16.55 0.36 -21.87
CA CYS A 46 15.64 -0.08 -20.81
C CYS A 46 14.44 0.86 -20.66
N LYS A 47 14.66 2.17 -20.72
CA LYS A 47 13.56 3.14 -20.69
C LYS A 47 12.63 2.99 -21.90
N GLN A 48 13.18 2.83 -23.09
CA GLN A 48 12.37 2.62 -24.30
C GLN A 48 11.57 1.31 -24.22
N ALA A 49 12.17 0.22 -23.72
CA ALA A 49 11.47 -1.03 -23.49
C ALA A 49 10.31 -0.85 -22.52
N TYR A 50 10.54 -0.16 -21.39
CA TYR A 50 9.50 0.16 -20.42
C TYR A 50 8.36 0.97 -21.05
N THR A 51 8.66 2.04 -21.79
CA THR A 51 7.64 2.86 -22.47
C THR A 51 6.80 2.01 -23.42
N LEU A 52 7.43 1.17 -24.25
CA LEU A 52 6.69 0.28 -25.16
C LEU A 52 5.80 -0.70 -24.42
N LEU A 53 6.27 -1.28 -23.31
CA LEU A 53 5.45 -2.18 -22.48
C LEU A 53 4.24 -1.44 -21.87
N MET A 54 4.41 -0.18 -21.46
CA MET A 54 3.32 0.65 -20.95
C MET A 54 2.33 1.06 -22.05
N ASP A 55 2.80 1.36 -23.25
CA ASP A 55 1.93 1.65 -24.40
C ASP A 55 1.09 0.42 -24.77
N VAL A 56 1.72 -0.76 -24.76
CA VAL A 56 1.03 -2.04 -24.97
C VAL A 56 -0.03 -2.29 -23.89
N LEU A 57 0.30 -2.08 -22.61
CA LEU A 57 -0.65 -2.18 -21.50
C LEU A 57 -1.86 -1.25 -21.70
N THR A 58 -1.61 -0.02 -22.13
CA THR A 58 -2.65 0.99 -22.33
C THR A 58 -3.56 0.65 -23.50
N LEU A 59 -3.01 0.11 -24.60
CA LEU A 59 -3.76 -0.15 -25.83
C LEU A 59 -4.53 -1.47 -25.81
N PHE A 60 -3.98 -2.50 -25.18
CA PHE A 60 -4.54 -3.85 -25.25
C PHE A 60 -4.93 -4.47 -23.90
N GLY A 61 -4.66 -3.77 -22.80
CA GLY A 61 -5.02 -4.20 -21.46
C GLY A 61 -4.06 -5.22 -20.84
N PRO A 62 -4.29 -5.55 -19.56
CA PRO A 62 -3.36 -6.32 -18.76
C PRO A 62 -3.30 -7.82 -19.13
N GLU A 63 -4.39 -8.38 -19.65
CA GLU A 63 -4.47 -9.80 -20.02
C GLU A 63 -3.46 -10.18 -21.11
N MET A 64 -2.97 -9.21 -21.89
CA MET A 64 -1.89 -9.42 -22.84
C MET A 64 -0.61 -9.95 -22.19
N PHE A 65 -0.38 -9.64 -20.92
CA PHE A 65 0.80 -10.05 -20.17
C PHE A 65 0.61 -11.35 -19.39
N ASN A 66 -0.54 -12.02 -19.49
CA ASN A 66 -0.75 -13.33 -18.86
C ASN A 66 0.38 -14.35 -19.14
N PRO A 67 0.89 -14.47 -20.39
CA PRO A 67 2.00 -15.38 -20.68
C PRO A 67 3.31 -15.03 -19.97
N VAL A 68 3.55 -13.77 -19.61
CA VAL A 68 4.79 -13.34 -18.94
C VAL A 68 4.94 -14.00 -17.57
N TRP A 69 3.84 -14.21 -16.86
CA TRP A 69 3.88 -14.85 -15.54
C TRP A 69 4.32 -16.31 -15.62
N ASN A 70 4.08 -16.97 -16.75
CA ASN A 70 4.51 -18.36 -16.97
C ASN A 70 6.03 -18.52 -17.10
N GLU A 71 6.77 -17.42 -17.32
CA GLU A 71 8.23 -17.46 -17.44
C GLU A 71 8.95 -17.60 -16.08
N PHE A 72 8.27 -17.33 -14.97
CA PHE A 72 8.81 -17.62 -13.64
C PHE A 72 8.93 -19.13 -13.42
N ALA A 73 10.00 -19.58 -12.75
CA ALA A 73 10.34 -21.00 -12.67
C ALA A 73 9.22 -21.89 -12.05
N TYR A 74 8.39 -21.33 -11.16
CA TYR A 74 7.30 -22.06 -10.50
C TYR A 74 6.10 -22.36 -11.42
N PHE A 75 5.90 -21.59 -12.50
CA PHE A 75 4.81 -21.86 -13.43
C PHE A 75 5.07 -23.06 -14.35
N LYS A 76 6.35 -23.38 -14.63
CA LYS A 76 6.74 -24.59 -15.38
C LYS A 76 6.40 -25.91 -14.65
N LEU A 77 6.21 -25.90 -13.33
CA LEU A 77 5.82 -27.07 -12.54
C LEU A 77 4.31 -27.25 -12.42
N SER A 78 3.53 -26.20 -12.69
CA SER A 78 2.06 -26.19 -12.54
C SER A 78 1.33 -26.37 -13.88
N SER A 79 2.01 -26.12 -15.01
CA SER A 79 1.45 -26.13 -16.36
C SER A 79 1.62 -27.46 -17.11
N SER A 80 1.65 -28.60 -16.40
CA SER A 80 1.57 -29.93 -17.03
C SER A 80 0.17 -30.31 -17.52
N GLN A 81 -0.75 -29.34 -17.60
CA GLN A 81 -2.00 -29.45 -18.36
C GLN A 81 -1.95 -28.43 -19.50
N SER A 82 -1.52 -28.92 -20.64
CA SER A 82 -1.57 -28.30 -21.97
C SER A 82 -2.97 -27.83 -22.32
N MET A 83 -3.11 -26.55 -22.68
CA MET A 83 -3.96 -26.19 -23.82
C MET A 83 -3.06 -25.56 -24.86
N ASP A 84 -3.09 -26.14 -26.05
CA ASP A 84 -2.43 -25.66 -27.26
C ASP A 84 -2.76 -24.18 -27.47
N MET A 85 -1.82 -23.30 -27.13
CA MET A 85 -1.76 -21.97 -27.73
C MET A 85 -0.84 -22.12 -28.93
N ASP A 86 -1.41 -21.89 -30.11
CA ASP A 86 -0.75 -22.00 -31.41
C ASP A 86 0.72 -21.56 -31.36
N ASP A 87 1.56 -22.48 -31.82
CA ASP A 87 3.00 -22.43 -31.84
C ASP A 87 3.51 -21.35 -32.84
N GLU A 88 3.41 -20.08 -32.45
CA GLU A 88 4.16 -18.97 -33.10
C GLU A 88 5.62 -18.90 -32.61
N SER A 89 6.07 -19.85 -31.77
CA SER A 89 7.37 -19.79 -31.09
C SER A 89 8.56 -20.05 -32.02
N GLY A 90 8.36 -20.79 -33.11
CA GLY A 90 9.41 -21.13 -34.08
C GLY A 90 10.01 -19.94 -34.84
N GLN A 91 9.33 -18.79 -34.92
CA GLN A 91 9.87 -17.58 -35.58
C GLN A 91 10.73 -16.70 -34.67
N TYR A 92 10.74 -16.97 -33.36
CA TYR A 92 11.35 -16.11 -32.34
C TYR A 92 12.33 -16.85 -31.42
N GLU A 93 12.81 -18.04 -31.81
CA GLU A 93 13.78 -18.87 -31.05
C GLU A 93 15.06 -18.11 -30.65
N LEU A 94 15.42 -17.03 -31.35
CA LEU A 94 16.59 -16.20 -31.10
C LEU A 94 16.39 -15.13 -30.00
N LEU A 95 15.18 -14.95 -29.47
CA LEU A 95 14.92 -13.97 -28.41
C LEU A 95 15.42 -14.50 -27.05
N ASN A 96 16.17 -13.68 -26.30
CA ASN A 96 16.55 -14.02 -24.93
C ASN A 96 15.30 -14.03 -24.03
N THR A 97 14.74 -15.22 -23.80
CA THR A 97 13.53 -15.43 -22.98
C THR A 97 13.81 -15.86 -21.54
N LYS A 98 15.08 -16.02 -21.13
CA LYS A 98 15.41 -16.80 -19.93
C LYS A 98 15.62 -16.00 -18.64
N GLU A 99 15.81 -14.69 -18.67
CA GLU A 99 16.20 -13.93 -17.45
C GLU A 99 15.13 -13.99 -16.34
N LEU A 100 13.84 -13.93 -16.68
CA LEU A 100 12.74 -14.09 -15.71
C LEU A 100 12.73 -15.48 -15.03
N SER A 101 13.17 -16.52 -15.74
CA SER A 101 13.21 -17.89 -15.21
C SER A 101 14.24 -18.09 -14.10
N ALA A 102 15.15 -17.13 -13.90
CA ALA A 102 16.09 -17.10 -12.76
C ALA A 102 15.40 -16.80 -11.42
N TYR A 103 14.13 -16.38 -11.44
CA TYR A 103 13.33 -16.10 -10.25
C TYR A 103 12.28 -17.19 -10.07
N SER A 104 12.10 -17.66 -8.84
CA SER A 104 11.11 -18.70 -8.56
C SER A 104 9.69 -18.22 -8.83
N GLY A 105 9.39 -16.95 -8.54
CA GLY A 105 8.09 -16.34 -8.75
C GLY A 105 8.15 -14.83 -8.58
N PHE A 106 7.01 -14.16 -8.80
CA PHE A 106 6.87 -12.72 -8.64
C PHE A 106 7.37 -12.22 -7.28
N TRP A 107 6.96 -12.86 -6.18
CA TRP A 107 7.37 -12.42 -4.83
C TRP A 107 8.85 -12.67 -4.52
N ASN A 108 9.49 -13.66 -5.17
CA ASN A 108 10.95 -13.81 -5.10
C ASN A 108 11.66 -12.68 -5.85
N TYR A 109 11.11 -12.25 -6.99
CA TYR A 109 11.58 -11.08 -7.71
C TYR A 109 11.45 -9.82 -6.84
N VAL A 110 10.26 -9.56 -6.27
CA VAL A 110 10.00 -8.43 -5.36
C VAL A 110 11.01 -8.41 -4.21
N ASP A 111 11.22 -9.53 -3.51
CA ASP A 111 12.17 -9.60 -2.39
C ASP A 111 13.60 -9.25 -2.81
N LYS A 112 14.06 -9.76 -3.97
CA LYS A 112 15.39 -9.43 -4.50
C LYS A 112 15.51 -7.95 -4.89
N VAL A 113 14.45 -7.33 -5.40
CA VAL A 113 14.48 -5.91 -5.79
C VAL A 113 14.41 -4.98 -4.58
N LEU A 114 13.56 -5.29 -3.60
CA LEU A 114 13.34 -4.42 -2.44
C LEU A 114 14.40 -4.58 -1.36
N ASN A 115 14.89 -5.81 -1.14
CA ASN A 115 15.64 -6.14 0.08
C ASN A 115 17.07 -6.63 -0.16
N GLN A 116 17.52 -6.77 -1.42
CA GLN A 116 18.90 -7.20 -1.70
C GLN A 116 19.75 -6.07 -2.29
N PRO A 117 20.99 -5.90 -1.82
CA PRO A 117 21.92 -4.94 -2.41
C PRO A 117 22.28 -5.39 -3.83
N SER A 118 22.32 -4.45 -4.76
CA SER A 118 22.70 -4.69 -6.15
C SER A 118 23.47 -3.50 -6.72
N HIS A 119 24.26 -3.72 -7.77
CA HIS A 119 24.95 -2.65 -8.49
C HIS A 119 23.97 -1.59 -8.99
N HIS A 120 24.40 -0.32 -8.98
CA HIS A 120 23.51 0.82 -9.21
C HIS A 120 22.71 0.75 -10.53
N LEU A 121 23.28 0.22 -11.63
CA LEU A 121 22.53 0.08 -12.89
C LEU A 121 21.57 -1.12 -12.88
N GLU A 122 22.01 -2.26 -12.37
CA GLU A 122 21.21 -3.48 -12.30
C GLU A 122 20.00 -3.30 -11.37
N ALA A 123 20.21 -2.69 -10.20
CA ALA A 123 19.14 -2.31 -9.27
C ALA A 123 18.11 -1.40 -9.94
N ARG A 124 18.54 -0.41 -10.74
CA ARG A 124 17.64 0.50 -11.46
C ARG A 124 16.83 -0.20 -12.55
N CYS A 125 17.45 -1.08 -13.33
CA CYS A 125 16.74 -1.86 -14.36
C CYS A 125 15.72 -2.81 -13.73
N ARG A 126 16.08 -3.46 -12.62
CA ARG A 126 15.17 -4.32 -11.85
C ARG A 126 14.00 -3.53 -11.25
N ALA A 127 14.27 -2.36 -10.68
CA ALA A 127 13.22 -1.46 -10.19
C ALA A 127 12.25 -1.04 -11.30
N LEU A 128 12.75 -0.79 -12.51
CA LEU A 128 11.94 -0.42 -13.68
C LEU A 128 11.01 -1.57 -14.11
N VAL A 129 11.50 -2.80 -14.11
CA VAL A 129 10.70 -4.00 -14.37
C VAL A 129 9.66 -4.23 -13.27
N LEU A 130 10.02 -4.03 -12.00
CA LEU A 130 9.07 -4.11 -10.89
C LEU A 130 7.96 -3.06 -11.04
N ALA A 131 8.32 -1.83 -11.41
CA ALA A 131 7.36 -0.77 -11.67
C ALA A 131 6.38 -1.16 -12.79
N PHE A 132 6.90 -1.74 -13.88
CA PHE A 132 6.05 -2.25 -14.95
C PHE A 132 5.09 -3.34 -14.45
N PHE A 133 5.58 -4.34 -13.71
CA PHE A 133 4.72 -5.39 -13.16
C PHE A 133 3.65 -4.84 -12.22
N VAL A 134 4.01 -3.92 -11.32
CA VAL A 134 3.03 -3.26 -10.43
C VAL A 134 1.96 -2.54 -11.24
N ASN A 135 2.31 -1.84 -12.33
CA ASN A 135 1.32 -1.19 -13.21
C ASN A 135 0.38 -2.18 -13.89
N VAL A 136 0.88 -3.33 -14.37
CA VAL A 136 0.04 -4.40 -14.94
C VAL A 136 -0.94 -4.91 -13.89
N LEU A 137 -0.43 -5.23 -12.70
CA LEU A 137 -1.23 -5.76 -11.58
C LEU A 137 -2.29 -4.78 -11.10
N GLN A 138 -1.95 -3.49 -10.98
CA GLN A 138 -2.88 -2.43 -10.59
C GLN A 138 -3.97 -2.22 -11.63
N THR A 139 -3.61 -2.19 -12.92
CA THR A 139 -4.57 -2.03 -14.02
C THR A 139 -5.56 -3.20 -14.04
N ASP A 140 -5.05 -4.44 -13.98
CA ASP A 140 -5.87 -5.65 -13.93
C ASP A 140 -6.82 -5.67 -12.72
N LEU A 141 -6.30 -5.37 -11.53
CA LEU A 141 -7.11 -5.35 -10.32
C LEU A 141 -8.20 -4.27 -10.41
N LYS A 142 -7.86 -3.07 -10.92
CA LYS A 142 -8.80 -1.95 -11.09
C LYS A 142 -9.97 -2.29 -12.02
N GLU A 143 -9.71 -2.98 -13.13
CA GLU A 143 -10.75 -3.44 -14.06
C GLU A 143 -11.71 -4.48 -13.43
N ARG A 144 -11.31 -5.11 -12.33
CA ARG A 144 -12.01 -6.22 -11.70
C ARG A 144 -12.73 -5.87 -10.37
N LEU A 145 -12.53 -4.67 -9.82
CA LEU A 145 -13.05 -4.25 -8.49
C LEU A 145 -14.57 -4.31 -8.31
N GLY A 146 -15.35 -4.40 -9.39
CA GLY A 146 -16.81 -4.44 -9.31
C GLY A 146 -17.41 -5.80 -8.94
N ASP A 147 -16.61 -6.88 -8.89
CA ASP A 147 -17.12 -8.25 -8.66
C ASP A 147 -16.07 -9.13 -7.96
N ASP A 148 -16.41 -9.67 -6.79
CA ASP A 148 -15.58 -10.59 -6.01
C ASP A 148 -14.99 -11.72 -6.88
N ARG A 149 -15.80 -12.30 -7.77
CA ARG A 149 -15.36 -13.41 -8.64
C ARG A 149 -14.33 -12.96 -9.66
N LYS A 150 -14.40 -11.72 -10.12
CA LYS A 150 -13.41 -11.15 -11.03
C LYS A 150 -12.13 -10.82 -10.28
N VAL A 151 -12.22 -10.24 -9.08
CA VAL A 151 -11.04 -9.98 -8.23
C VAL A 151 -10.28 -11.27 -7.91
N ALA A 152 -10.99 -12.37 -7.61
CA ALA A 152 -10.38 -13.68 -7.38
C ALA A 152 -9.71 -14.28 -8.63
N ARG A 153 -9.98 -13.73 -9.83
CA ARG A 153 -9.31 -14.08 -11.09
C ARG A 153 -8.27 -13.05 -11.52
N SER A 154 -8.00 -12.04 -10.71
CA SER A 154 -6.97 -11.06 -11.00
C SER A 154 -5.59 -11.70 -11.00
N ILE A 155 -4.70 -11.16 -11.83
CA ILE A 155 -3.30 -11.57 -11.90
C ILE A 155 -2.65 -11.43 -10.52
N PHE A 156 -2.92 -10.32 -9.82
CA PHE A 156 -2.35 -10.09 -8.48
C PHE A 156 -2.79 -11.16 -7.48
N PHE A 157 -4.07 -11.51 -7.43
CA PHE A 157 -4.57 -12.58 -6.58
C PHE A 157 -3.91 -13.93 -6.92
N ALA A 158 -3.69 -14.23 -8.21
CA ALA A 158 -2.99 -15.44 -8.63
C ALA A 158 -1.52 -15.52 -8.18
N THR A 159 -0.88 -14.39 -7.85
CA THR A 159 0.47 -14.38 -7.26
C THR A 159 0.48 -14.70 -5.76
N LEU A 160 -0.67 -14.66 -5.09
CA LEU A 160 -0.81 -14.93 -3.67
C LEU A 160 -0.97 -16.44 -3.42
N THR A 161 -0.56 -16.91 -2.23
CA THR A 161 -0.69 -18.30 -1.83
C THR A 161 -2.08 -18.50 -1.31
N ASN A 162 -2.86 -19.24 -2.10
CA ASN A 162 -4.25 -19.48 -1.83
C ASN A 162 -4.40 -20.72 -0.92
N GLU A 163 -5.19 -20.59 0.14
CA GLU A 163 -5.51 -21.70 1.04
C GLU A 163 -6.60 -22.62 0.43
N SER A 164 -7.42 -22.05 -0.47
CA SER A 164 -8.41 -22.74 -1.30
C SER A 164 -8.50 -22.03 -2.66
N LEU A 165 -9.24 -22.58 -3.64
CA LEU A 165 -9.36 -22.02 -5.00
C LEU A 165 -9.71 -20.52 -5.06
N PHE A 166 -10.32 -19.94 -4.02
CA PHE A 166 -10.75 -18.54 -4.02
C PHE A 166 -10.47 -17.76 -2.73
N THR A 167 -9.66 -18.28 -1.80
CA THR A 167 -9.40 -17.61 -0.52
C THR A 167 -7.92 -17.42 -0.19
N CYS A 168 -7.55 -16.20 0.22
CA CYS A 168 -6.22 -15.84 0.70
C CYS A 168 -6.33 -15.14 2.06
N THR A 169 -5.79 -15.76 3.12
CA THR A 169 -5.80 -15.19 4.49
C THR A 169 -4.40 -14.98 5.06
N LYS A 170 -3.36 -15.58 4.44
CA LYS A 170 -1.97 -15.56 4.91
C LYS A 170 -1.15 -14.52 4.15
N PHE A 171 -1.14 -13.30 4.66
CA PHE A 171 -0.36 -12.19 4.11
C PHE A 171 1.02 -12.05 4.75
N ASP A 172 1.28 -12.71 5.88
CA ASP A 172 2.51 -12.57 6.67
C ASP A 172 3.79 -12.56 5.82
N LYS A 173 3.99 -13.58 4.99
CA LYS A 173 5.20 -13.66 4.17
C LYS A 173 5.34 -12.51 3.16
N TYR A 174 4.22 -11.97 2.67
CA TYR A 174 4.20 -10.87 1.72
C TYR A 174 4.45 -9.54 2.43
N LEU A 175 3.87 -9.38 3.62
CA LEU A 175 4.16 -8.25 4.50
C LEU A 175 5.63 -8.26 4.94
N ASP A 176 6.22 -9.42 5.24
CA ASP A 176 7.64 -9.53 5.54
C ASP A 176 8.49 -9.05 4.36
N ILE A 177 8.16 -9.46 3.13
CA ILE A 177 8.88 -9.01 1.93
C ILE A 177 8.75 -7.48 1.74
N VAL A 178 7.53 -6.94 1.84
CA VAL A 178 7.24 -5.54 1.55
C VAL A 178 7.74 -4.60 2.66
N LEU A 179 7.81 -5.07 3.90
CA LEU A 179 8.10 -4.23 5.07
C LEU A 179 9.49 -4.44 5.69
N LYS A 180 10.26 -5.46 5.27
CA LYS A 180 11.57 -5.79 5.86
C LYS A 180 12.56 -4.63 5.89
N GLY A 181 12.56 -3.78 4.87
CA GLY A 181 13.40 -2.59 4.76
C GLY A 181 12.58 -1.30 4.63
N TYR A 182 11.38 -1.24 5.23
CA TYR A 182 10.49 -0.10 5.10
C TYR A 182 10.71 0.94 6.22
N PRO A 183 10.83 2.24 5.89
CA PRO A 183 10.81 2.82 4.55
C PRO A 183 12.11 2.57 3.80
N ASN A 184 12.00 2.33 2.49
CA ASN A 184 13.18 2.13 1.65
C ASN A 184 13.87 3.49 1.40
N GLU A 185 15.20 3.54 1.50
CA GLU A 185 15.98 4.75 1.20
C GLU A 185 15.74 5.27 -0.22
N ASN A 186 15.45 4.36 -1.15
CA ASN A 186 15.01 4.72 -2.49
C ASN A 186 13.51 5.00 -2.48
N GLU A 187 13.13 6.27 -2.60
CA GLU A 187 11.75 6.75 -2.62
C GLU A 187 10.88 6.00 -3.64
N HIS A 188 11.41 5.68 -4.83
CA HIS A 188 10.66 4.93 -5.84
C HIS A 188 10.38 3.49 -5.36
N LEU A 189 11.33 2.83 -4.71
CA LEU A 189 11.10 1.48 -4.16
C LEU A 189 10.15 1.51 -2.96
N CYS A 190 10.22 2.58 -2.15
CA CYS A 190 9.28 2.83 -1.07
C CYS A 190 7.83 2.97 -1.61
N GLN A 191 7.65 3.74 -2.69
CA GLN A 191 6.37 3.90 -3.37
C GLN A 191 5.84 2.56 -3.91
N LEU A 192 6.68 1.76 -4.59
CA LEU A 192 6.29 0.44 -5.09
C LEU A 192 5.87 -0.52 -3.96
N SER A 193 6.58 -0.48 -2.83
CA SER A 193 6.23 -1.25 -1.63
C SER A 193 4.84 -0.83 -1.11
N GLY A 194 4.59 0.48 -1.05
CA GLY A 194 3.27 1.03 -0.72
C GLY A 194 2.19 0.60 -1.71
N ASP A 195 2.46 0.57 -3.00
CA ASP A 195 1.51 0.15 -4.02
C ASP A 195 1.15 -1.34 -3.92
N LEU A 196 2.14 -2.21 -3.64
CA LEU A 196 1.90 -3.63 -3.34
C LEU A 196 1.05 -3.82 -2.09
N LEU A 197 1.34 -3.07 -1.02
CA LEU A 197 0.55 -3.08 0.22
C LEU A 197 -0.90 -2.67 -0.05
N ASN A 198 -1.11 -1.60 -0.82
CA ASN A 198 -2.45 -1.13 -1.15
C ASN A 198 -3.24 -2.13 -2.01
N MET A 199 -2.59 -2.89 -2.89
CA MET A 199 -3.26 -3.98 -3.60
C MET A 199 -3.65 -5.13 -2.65
N MET A 200 -2.82 -5.48 -1.66
CA MET A 200 -3.21 -6.44 -0.61
C MET A 200 -4.42 -5.94 0.20
N ILE A 201 -4.42 -4.66 0.59
CA ILE A 201 -5.54 -4.03 1.28
C ILE A 201 -6.81 -4.10 0.42
N THR A 202 -6.69 -3.81 -0.87
CA THR A 202 -7.81 -3.86 -1.83
C THR A 202 -8.47 -5.22 -1.85
N ILE A 203 -7.67 -6.29 -1.99
CA ILE A 203 -8.19 -7.66 -1.97
C ILE A 203 -8.83 -7.99 -0.61
N SER A 204 -8.25 -7.50 0.48
CA SER A 204 -8.77 -7.75 1.83
C SER A 204 -10.18 -7.19 2.07
N CYS A 205 -10.61 -6.18 1.29
CA CYS A 205 -11.95 -5.62 1.37
C CYS A 205 -13.05 -6.53 0.79
N PHE A 206 -12.68 -7.63 0.14
CA PHE A 206 -13.63 -8.60 -0.42
C PHE A 206 -13.73 -9.82 0.52
N ASP A 207 -14.74 -9.81 1.40
CA ASP A 207 -14.90 -10.80 2.48
C ASP A 207 -14.96 -12.27 2.01
N LYS A 208 -15.41 -12.51 0.77
CA LYS A 208 -15.45 -13.87 0.18
C LYS A 208 -14.08 -14.37 -0.29
N ILE A 209 -13.11 -13.46 -0.43
CA ILE A 209 -11.79 -13.72 -1.00
C ILE A 209 -10.72 -13.68 0.09
N SER A 210 -10.85 -12.76 1.05
CA SER A 210 -9.83 -12.51 2.04
C SER A 210 -10.44 -11.99 3.34
N SER A 211 -9.64 -12.00 4.41
CA SER A 211 -10.03 -11.45 5.71
C SER A 211 -9.45 -10.05 5.89
N PHE A 212 -10.30 -9.03 5.89
CA PHE A 212 -9.92 -7.65 6.25
C PHE A 212 -9.27 -7.59 7.63
N ASP A 213 -9.93 -8.14 8.66
CA ASP A 213 -9.39 -8.16 10.03
C ASP A 213 -8.09 -8.98 10.14
N GLY A 214 -7.98 -10.04 9.34
CA GLY A 214 -6.79 -10.88 9.26
C GLY A 214 -5.59 -10.07 8.78
N LEU A 215 -5.73 -9.33 7.68
CA LEU A 215 -4.68 -8.45 7.17
C LEU A 215 -4.36 -7.31 8.15
N VAL A 216 -5.38 -6.68 8.75
CA VAL A 216 -5.18 -5.63 9.76
C VAL A 216 -4.37 -6.16 10.94
N SER A 217 -4.65 -7.38 11.42
CA SER A 217 -3.93 -8.00 12.53
C SER A 217 -2.48 -8.35 12.18
N GLN A 218 -2.25 -8.90 10.98
CA GLN A 218 -0.91 -9.25 10.49
C GLN A 218 -0.06 -8.01 10.18
N LEU A 219 -0.67 -6.92 9.72
CA LEU A 219 0.04 -5.66 9.53
C LEU A 219 0.35 -5.02 10.89
N TYR A 220 -0.58 -5.09 11.84
CA TYR A 220 -0.41 -4.49 13.16
C TYR A 220 0.78 -5.06 13.94
N SER A 221 1.02 -6.37 13.86
CA SER A 221 2.17 -7.00 14.54
C SER A 221 3.52 -6.43 14.06
N ARG A 222 3.62 -6.09 12.77
CA ARG A 222 4.80 -5.43 12.18
C ARG A 222 4.81 -3.94 12.46
N PHE A 223 3.64 -3.30 12.37
CA PHE A 223 3.46 -1.88 12.68
C PHE A 223 3.98 -1.57 14.08
N GLN A 224 3.69 -2.40 15.09
CA GLN A 224 4.18 -2.24 16.47
C GLN A 224 5.71 -2.27 16.60
N GLN A 225 6.41 -2.98 15.73
CA GLN A 225 7.86 -3.14 15.77
C GLN A 225 8.62 -1.99 15.07
N MET A 226 7.93 -1.21 14.24
CA MET A 226 8.51 -0.07 13.53
C MET A 226 8.81 1.09 14.48
N ASP A 227 9.84 1.89 14.15
CA ASP A 227 10.04 3.18 14.80
C ASP A 227 8.92 4.18 14.41
N PRO A 228 8.77 5.31 15.14
CA PRO A 228 7.70 6.27 14.86
C PRO A 228 7.75 6.90 13.46
N GLU A 229 8.93 7.06 12.86
CA GLU A 229 9.07 7.67 11.53
C GLU A 229 8.63 6.68 10.44
N ALA A 230 9.07 5.43 10.54
CA ALA A 230 8.60 4.34 9.69
C ALA A 230 7.08 4.14 9.81
N CYS A 231 6.52 4.24 11.03
CA CYS A 231 5.07 4.23 11.25
C CYS A 231 4.39 5.38 10.50
N SER A 232 4.91 6.60 10.62
CA SER A 232 4.37 7.79 9.95
C SER A 232 4.32 7.59 8.43
N GLN A 233 5.42 7.13 7.84
CA GLN A 233 5.51 6.91 6.39
C GLN A 233 4.57 5.78 5.93
N LEU A 234 4.46 4.69 6.70
CA LEU A 234 3.52 3.61 6.40
C LEU A 234 2.06 4.11 6.41
N MET A 235 1.69 4.89 7.43
CA MET A 235 0.36 5.50 7.52
C MET A 235 0.07 6.48 6.38
N GLN A 236 1.08 7.13 5.82
CA GLN A 236 0.94 7.98 4.64
C GLN A 236 0.80 7.17 3.35
N ALA A 237 1.49 6.03 3.26
CA ALA A 237 1.42 5.16 2.09
C ALA A 237 0.08 4.41 1.97
N ILE A 238 -0.64 4.15 3.06
CA ILE A 238 -1.95 3.49 3.03
C ILE A 238 -3.01 4.44 2.44
N LYS A 239 -3.60 4.06 1.30
CA LYS A 239 -4.58 4.84 0.53
C LYS A 239 -6.03 4.64 0.99
N TYR A 240 -6.29 3.69 1.89
CA TYR A 240 -7.64 3.30 2.32
C TYR A 240 -7.91 3.77 3.76
N PRO A 241 -8.63 4.89 3.97
CA PRO A 241 -8.89 5.43 5.31
C PRO A 241 -9.55 4.43 6.26
N THR A 242 -10.53 3.65 5.79
CA THR A 242 -11.20 2.64 6.63
C THR A 242 -10.25 1.55 7.12
N PHE A 243 -9.32 1.10 6.27
CA PHE A 243 -8.28 0.14 6.66
C PHE A 243 -7.31 0.75 7.66
N LEU A 244 -6.88 1.99 7.43
CA LEU A 244 -6.02 2.71 8.35
C LEU A 244 -6.69 2.93 9.70
N ILE A 245 -7.98 3.29 9.74
CA ILE A 245 -8.72 3.41 10.99
C ILE A 245 -8.76 2.06 11.74
N ALA A 246 -8.99 0.95 11.04
CA ALA A 246 -8.98 -0.37 11.66
C ALA A 246 -7.61 -0.77 12.24
N LEU A 247 -6.52 -0.39 11.56
CA LEU A 247 -5.15 -0.55 12.05
C LEU A 247 -4.91 0.30 13.31
N LEU A 248 -5.31 1.57 13.27
CA LEU A 248 -5.13 2.50 14.39
C LEU A 248 -6.04 2.15 15.56
N ASP A 249 -7.21 1.55 15.32
CA ASP A 249 -8.07 0.99 16.37
C ASP A 249 -7.35 -0.04 17.21
N LYS A 250 -6.58 -0.94 16.58
CA LYS A 250 -5.73 -1.89 17.32
C LYS A 250 -4.65 -1.17 18.10
N ALA A 251 -4.00 -0.18 17.48
CA ALA A 251 -2.96 0.60 18.13
C ALA A 251 -3.47 1.32 19.38
N VAL A 252 -4.63 1.98 19.29
CA VAL A 252 -5.27 2.66 20.41
C VAL A 252 -5.81 1.66 21.44
N ALA A 253 -6.30 0.49 21.04
CA ALA A 253 -6.74 -0.54 21.99
C ALA A 253 -5.61 -1.08 22.88
N ASP A 254 -4.36 -0.96 22.43
CA ASP A 254 -3.16 -1.35 23.16
C ASP A 254 -2.50 -0.18 23.92
N THR A 255 -3.17 0.95 24.07
CA THR A 255 -2.69 2.08 24.89
C THR A 255 -3.22 2.04 26.33
N ASP A 256 -2.73 2.93 27.19
CA ASP A 256 -3.28 3.09 28.53
C ASP A 256 -4.65 3.77 28.46
N VAL A 257 -5.62 3.10 29.08
CA VAL A 257 -7.03 3.49 29.14
C VAL A 257 -7.47 3.84 30.56
N SER A 258 -6.51 4.00 31.49
CA SER A 258 -6.75 4.29 32.91
C SER A 258 -7.63 5.53 33.12
N ARG A 259 -7.45 6.56 32.28
CA ARG A 259 -8.16 7.85 32.33
C ARG A 259 -9.48 7.90 31.57
N ILE A 260 -9.82 6.83 30.85
CA ILE A 260 -11.09 6.75 30.11
C ILE A 260 -12.21 6.38 31.09
N GLU A 261 -13.32 7.11 31.05
CA GLU A 261 -14.47 6.79 31.88
C GLU A 261 -15.05 5.40 31.52
N SER A 262 -15.57 4.70 32.54
CA SER A 262 -16.08 3.33 32.40
C SER A 262 -17.15 3.18 31.31
N SER A 263 -17.98 4.21 31.10
CA SER A 263 -19.02 4.30 30.06
C SER A 263 -18.45 4.20 28.63
N TYR A 264 -17.22 4.68 28.42
CA TYR A 264 -16.57 4.78 27.11
C TYR A 264 -15.50 3.69 26.88
N LYS A 265 -15.06 2.96 27.92
CA LYS A 265 -14.15 1.80 27.78
C LYS A 265 -14.67 0.71 26.84
N LYS A 266 -16.00 0.64 26.63
CA LYS A 266 -16.63 -0.24 25.63
C LYS A 266 -16.07 -0.05 24.21
N PHE A 267 -15.52 1.11 23.89
CA PHE A 267 -14.95 1.40 22.57
C PHE A 267 -13.61 0.70 22.30
N ARG A 268 -12.94 0.17 23.31
CA ARG A 268 -11.69 -0.58 23.18
C ARG A 268 -11.82 -1.79 22.25
N ASN A 269 -12.91 -2.55 22.41
CA ASN A 269 -13.14 -3.80 21.68
C ASN A 269 -14.13 -3.63 20.51
N LYS A 270 -14.66 -2.41 20.31
CA LYS A 270 -15.59 -2.14 19.22
C LYS A 270 -14.82 -1.72 17.97
N LYS A 271 -15.02 -2.48 16.89
CA LYS A 271 -14.61 -2.10 15.54
C LYS A 271 -15.17 -0.72 15.19
N HIS A 272 -14.47 0.00 14.34
CA HIS A 272 -14.85 1.32 13.83
C HIS A 272 -16.05 1.32 12.87
N VAL A 273 -17.12 0.58 13.16
CA VAL A 273 -18.32 0.57 12.32
C VAL A 273 -19.56 0.63 13.21
N PRO A 274 -20.37 1.70 13.15
CA PRO A 274 -20.20 2.93 12.36
C PRO A 274 -19.15 3.91 12.96
N LEU A 275 -18.68 4.88 12.15
CA LEU A 275 -17.85 6.01 12.62
C LEU A 275 -18.65 6.79 13.68
N ARG A 276 -18.14 6.87 14.91
CA ARG A 276 -18.77 7.64 16.00
C ARG A 276 -17.79 8.64 16.58
N LEU A 277 -18.15 9.91 16.59
CA LEU A 277 -17.33 10.96 17.21
C LEU A 277 -17.22 10.80 18.72
N GLU A 278 -18.19 10.15 19.37
CA GLU A 278 -18.08 9.73 20.76
C GLU A 278 -16.77 8.96 21.04
N LYS A 279 -16.39 8.07 20.12
CA LYS A 279 -15.15 7.29 20.24
C LYS A 279 -13.93 8.19 20.09
N VAL A 280 -13.97 9.20 19.23
CA VAL A 280 -12.85 10.16 19.07
C VAL A 280 -12.70 10.98 20.35
N LEU A 281 -13.77 11.66 20.77
CA LEU A 281 -13.77 12.66 21.83
C LEU A 281 -13.58 12.07 23.22
N PHE A 282 -14.27 10.95 23.51
CA PHE A 282 -14.34 10.40 24.86
C PHE A 282 -13.50 9.14 25.07
N TYR A 283 -12.92 8.57 24.00
CA TYR A 283 -12.03 7.42 24.10
C TYR A 283 -10.64 7.73 23.54
N VAL A 284 -10.50 7.98 22.23
CA VAL A 284 -9.19 8.14 21.56
C VAL A 284 -8.40 9.30 22.14
N LEU A 285 -8.95 10.51 22.23
CA LEU A 285 -8.25 11.67 22.79
C LEU A 285 -7.90 11.52 24.27
N LYS A 286 -8.50 10.56 24.98
CA LYS A 286 -8.30 10.30 26.41
C LYS A 286 -7.28 9.18 26.69
N THR A 287 -6.73 8.54 25.65
CA THR A 287 -5.71 7.50 25.78
C THR A 287 -4.31 8.07 25.99
N GLU A 288 -3.42 7.28 26.59
CA GLU A 288 -2.01 7.64 26.87
C GLU A 288 -1.06 6.50 26.45
N PRO A 289 0.21 6.78 26.09
CA PRO A 289 1.15 5.71 25.78
C PRO A 289 1.41 4.82 27.02
N ASN A 290 1.49 3.50 26.84
CA ASN A 290 1.80 2.56 27.94
C ASN A 290 3.18 2.77 28.57
N THR A 291 4.11 3.37 27.82
CA THR A 291 5.48 3.61 28.25
C THR A 291 5.78 5.10 28.12
N ILE A 292 6.40 5.66 29.15
CA ILE A 292 6.78 7.07 29.18
C ILE A 292 8.17 7.20 28.57
N SER A 293 8.25 7.16 27.25
CA SER A 293 9.44 7.52 26.47
C SER A 293 9.10 8.58 25.41
N PRO A 294 10.08 9.40 24.98
CA PRO A 294 9.86 10.38 23.92
C PRO A 294 9.30 9.77 22.62
N GLU A 295 9.83 8.61 22.21
CA GLU A 295 9.43 7.90 21.00
C GLU A 295 8.02 7.31 21.14
N ALA A 296 7.68 6.76 22.31
CA ALA A 296 6.34 6.24 22.59
C ALA A 296 5.31 7.37 22.60
N LEU A 297 5.65 8.53 23.18
CA LEU A 297 4.80 9.72 23.14
C LEU A 297 4.61 10.24 21.71
N TYR A 298 5.68 10.29 20.92
CA TYR A 298 5.59 10.70 19.51
C TYR A 298 4.73 9.74 18.70
N ARG A 299 4.93 8.44 18.85
CA ARG A 299 4.11 7.43 18.18
C ARG A 299 2.63 7.57 18.55
N HIS A 300 2.34 7.77 19.84
CA HIS A 300 0.98 7.96 20.32
C HIS A 300 0.32 9.20 19.70
N ALA A 301 1.01 10.34 19.73
CA ALA A 301 0.54 11.58 19.13
C ALA A 301 0.27 11.43 17.62
N LEU A 302 1.16 10.72 16.90
CA LEU A 302 0.96 10.40 15.48
C LEU A 302 -0.28 9.53 15.24
N ILE A 303 -0.45 8.46 16.03
CA ILE A 303 -1.59 7.53 15.92
C ILE A 303 -2.91 8.29 16.14
N VAL A 304 -3.00 9.05 17.23
CA VAL A 304 -4.21 9.83 17.57
C VAL A 304 -4.49 10.87 16.49
N SER A 305 -3.48 11.60 16.05
CA SER A 305 -3.62 12.61 15.00
C SER A 305 -4.14 12.00 13.69
N LYS A 306 -3.49 10.93 13.23
CA LYS A 306 -3.87 10.25 11.98
C LYS A 306 -5.25 9.62 12.09
N TYR A 307 -5.61 9.08 13.26
CA TYR A 307 -6.93 8.53 13.52
C TYR A 307 -8.01 9.60 13.32
N CYS A 308 -7.86 10.76 13.96
CA CYS A 308 -8.79 11.89 13.81
C CYS A 308 -8.93 12.34 12.36
N MET A 309 -7.81 12.49 11.64
CA MET A 309 -7.81 12.83 10.21
C MET A 309 -8.58 11.83 9.37
N CYS A 310 -8.34 10.53 9.57
CA CYS A 310 -9.01 9.50 8.78
C CYS A 310 -10.51 9.42 9.09
N VAL A 311 -10.91 9.54 10.36
CA VAL A 311 -12.33 9.55 10.76
C VAL A 311 -13.07 10.72 10.11
N LEU A 312 -12.53 11.93 10.23
CA LEU A 312 -13.18 13.13 9.67
C LEU A 312 -13.19 13.12 8.15
N SER A 313 -12.09 12.71 7.51
CA SER A 313 -12.03 12.56 6.05
C SER A 313 -13.03 11.53 5.52
N THR A 314 -13.18 10.39 6.21
CA THR A 314 -14.13 9.33 5.81
C THR A 314 -15.56 9.80 5.96
N ALA A 315 -15.87 10.52 7.05
CA ALA A 315 -17.16 11.17 7.21
C ALA A 315 -17.44 12.05 5.97
N SER A 316 -16.58 13.02 5.66
CA SER A 316 -16.78 13.96 4.54
C SER A 316 -17.02 13.30 3.16
N ILE A 317 -16.43 12.12 2.87
CA ILE A 317 -16.54 11.45 1.55
C ILE A 317 -17.90 10.77 1.33
N VAL A 318 -18.54 10.25 2.38
CA VAL A 318 -19.80 9.47 2.27
C VAL A 318 -20.96 10.30 1.65
N HIS A 319 -20.84 11.64 1.65
CA HIS A 319 -21.90 12.57 1.25
C HIS A 319 -21.83 13.10 -0.18
N LYS A 320 -20.84 12.70 -0.97
CA LYS A 320 -20.76 13.09 -2.40
C LYS A 320 -21.59 12.20 -3.34
N ARG A 321 -22.70 11.59 -2.89
CA ARG A 321 -23.71 11.01 -3.79
C ARG A 321 -24.81 12.05 -4.03
N PRO A 322 -24.94 12.60 -5.25
CA PRO A 322 -25.96 13.60 -5.53
C PRO A 322 -27.31 12.90 -5.71
N THR A 323 -28.13 12.91 -4.67
CA THR A 323 -29.58 12.90 -4.87
C THR A 323 -30.04 14.34 -4.89
N LEU A 324 -30.69 14.69 -6.00
CA LEU A 324 -31.24 16.00 -6.27
C LEU A 324 -32.15 16.49 -5.13
N CYS A 325 -32.07 17.80 -4.90
CA CYS A 325 -32.92 18.65 -4.09
C CYS A 325 -32.45 18.96 -2.66
N GLU A 326 -32.42 20.26 -2.43
CA GLU A 326 -32.41 21.01 -1.17
C GLU A 326 -31.06 21.30 -0.50
N GLN A 327 -30.93 22.58 -0.15
CA GLN A 327 -29.79 23.20 0.51
C GLN A 327 -29.66 22.63 1.92
N VAL A 328 -28.91 21.54 2.08
CA VAL A 328 -28.61 20.95 3.38
C VAL A 328 -27.13 21.13 3.66
N THR A 329 -26.82 21.56 4.88
CA THR A 329 -25.48 21.73 5.44
C THR A 329 -24.57 20.55 5.10
N ASN A 330 -23.36 20.86 4.62
CA ASN A 330 -22.33 19.92 4.13
C ASN A 330 -21.71 19.03 5.24
N THR A 331 -22.49 18.47 6.15
CA THR A 331 -21.96 17.66 7.26
C THR A 331 -22.38 16.22 7.12
N ALA A 332 -21.38 15.34 7.14
CA ALA A 332 -21.58 13.92 6.90
C ALA A 332 -22.09 13.09 8.08
N LEU A 333 -22.16 13.76 9.21
CA LEU A 333 -22.48 13.21 10.51
C LEU A 333 -23.97 13.44 10.77
N GLU A 334 -24.59 12.51 11.48
CA GLU A 334 -25.91 12.73 12.06
C GLU A 334 -25.87 13.98 12.98
N GLU A 335 -27.00 14.68 13.11
CA GLU A 335 -27.09 15.97 13.80
C GLU A 335 -26.57 15.89 15.25
N ASP A 336 -26.86 14.79 15.94
CA ASP A 336 -26.35 14.49 17.28
C ASP A 336 -24.81 14.42 17.34
N GLN A 337 -24.18 13.82 16.33
CA GLN A 337 -22.72 13.74 16.23
C GLN A 337 -22.11 15.11 15.91
N LEU A 338 -22.78 15.94 15.11
CA LEU A 338 -22.32 17.31 14.83
C LEU A 338 -22.40 18.18 16.09
N ILE A 339 -23.52 18.12 16.83
CA ILE A 339 -23.68 18.81 18.11
C ILE A 339 -22.58 18.37 19.08
N LEU A 340 -22.33 17.07 19.20
CA LEU A 340 -21.24 16.55 20.02
C LEU A 340 -19.88 17.16 19.64
N LEU A 341 -19.59 17.29 18.34
CA LEU A 341 -18.36 17.92 17.86
C LEU A 341 -18.31 19.39 18.28
N ILE A 342 -19.34 20.17 17.97
CA ILE A 342 -19.40 21.60 18.28
C ILE A 342 -19.20 21.85 19.77
N GLU A 343 -19.95 21.12 20.61
CA GLU A 343 -19.97 21.32 22.06
C GLU A 343 -18.69 20.87 22.77
N ASN A 344 -18.06 19.77 22.31
CA ASN A 344 -17.04 19.08 23.10
C ASN A 344 -15.62 19.13 22.49
N HIS A 345 -15.45 19.50 21.21
CA HIS A 345 -14.14 19.39 20.56
C HIS A 345 -13.06 20.26 21.21
N HIS A 346 -13.36 21.52 21.53
CA HIS A 346 -12.38 22.44 22.15
C HIS A 346 -11.88 21.89 23.48
N GLN A 347 -12.78 21.51 24.38
CA GLN A 347 -12.42 20.95 25.67
C GLN A 347 -11.60 19.65 25.52
N ALA A 348 -12.05 18.72 24.68
CA ALA A 348 -11.37 17.44 24.49
C ALA A 348 -9.95 17.62 23.94
N LEU A 349 -9.76 18.56 23.01
CA LEU A 349 -8.47 18.90 22.42
C LEU A 349 -7.55 19.63 23.41
N ASP A 350 -8.05 20.62 24.13
CA ASP A 350 -7.26 21.40 25.09
C ASP A 350 -6.75 20.50 26.23
N GLU A 351 -7.60 19.59 26.72
CA GLU A 351 -7.18 18.61 27.71
C GLU A 351 -6.16 17.61 27.15
N TRP A 352 -6.30 17.18 25.88
CA TRP A 352 -5.34 16.28 25.25
C TRP A 352 -3.98 16.95 25.04
N GLU A 353 -3.96 18.19 24.54
CA GLU A 353 -2.75 19.00 24.40
C GLU A 353 -2.06 19.21 25.75
N ALA A 354 -2.80 19.61 26.79
CA ALA A 354 -2.27 19.77 28.14
C ALA A 354 -1.64 18.47 28.67
N ARG A 355 -2.24 17.30 28.38
CA ARG A 355 -1.66 16.00 28.73
C ARG A 355 -0.36 15.72 27.98
N MET A 356 -0.31 15.97 26.69
CA MET A 356 0.91 15.78 25.88
C MET A 356 2.04 16.70 26.37
N GLU A 357 1.75 17.96 26.65
CA GLU A 357 2.73 18.91 27.20
C GLU A 357 3.18 18.52 28.62
N HIS A 358 2.27 18.01 29.46
CA HIS A 358 2.63 17.48 30.77
C HIS A 358 3.61 16.30 30.66
N CYS A 359 3.37 15.37 29.72
CA CYS A 359 4.30 14.26 29.45
C CYS A 359 5.64 14.78 28.93
N LEU A 360 5.64 15.74 28.00
CA LEU A 360 6.85 16.36 27.47
C LEU A 360 7.70 17.01 28.56
N ALA A 361 7.08 17.70 29.52
CA ALA A 361 7.75 18.36 30.63
C ALA A 361 8.48 17.38 31.58
N GLN A 362 8.13 16.08 31.56
CA GLN A 362 8.82 15.07 32.37
C GLN A 362 10.20 14.71 31.80
N PHE A 363 10.45 15.00 30.51
CA PHE A 363 11.74 14.71 29.87
C PHE A 363 12.74 15.84 30.10
N LYS A 364 13.78 15.58 30.91
CA LYS A 364 14.84 16.55 31.23
C LYS A 364 15.73 16.89 30.03
N THR A 365 15.94 15.92 29.15
CA THR A 365 16.76 16.04 27.94
C THR A 365 16.05 15.30 26.81
N ILE A 366 15.52 16.05 25.86
CA ILE A 366 14.80 15.51 24.69
C ILE A 366 15.29 16.27 23.45
N ASP A 367 15.38 15.58 22.32
CA ASP A 367 15.69 16.20 21.04
C ASP A 367 14.59 17.22 20.67
N LEU A 368 14.99 18.47 20.44
CA LEU A 368 14.08 19.55 20.03
C LEU A 368 13.30 19.18 18.77
N LYS A 369 13.91 18.48 17.81
CA LYS A 369 13.21 18.04 16.59
C LYS A 369 12.07 17.08 16.90
N LEU A 370 12.25 16.20 17.89
CA LEU A 370 11.22 15.26 18.32
C LEU A 370 10.08 15.99 19.03
N VAL A 371 10.40 16.97 19.88
CA VAL A 371 9.39 17.84 20.53
C VAL A 371 8.56 18.58 19.48
N GLU A 372 9.20 19.15 18.46
CA GLU A 372 8.52 19.83 17.34
C GLU A 372 7.59 18.88 16.59
N LYS A 373 8.02 17.64 16.32
CA LYS A 373 7.18 16.62 15.66
C LYS A 373 5.95 16.24 16.51
N ILE A 374 6.11 16.10 17.83
CA ILE A 374 5.00 15.82 18.75
C ILE A 374 3.99 16.98 18.72
N ARG A 375 4.46 18.21 18.95
CA ARG A 375 3.63 19.41 18.93
C ARG A 375 2.95 19.64 17.59
N TRP A 376 3.64 19.34 16.49
CA TRP A 376 3.07 19.42 15.15
C TRP A 376 1.90 18.44 14.97
N SER A 377 2.03 17.21 15.48
CA SER A 377 0.95 16.21 15.42
C SER A 377 -0.27 16.66 16.22
N VAL A 378 -0.06 17.28 17.39
CA VAL A 378 -1.14 17.88 18.19
C VAL A 378 -1.81 19.03 17.43
N LYS A 379 -1.02 19.97 16.90
CA LYS A 379 -1.52 21.10 16.12
C LYS A 379 -2.31 20.66 14.89
N LEU A 380 -1.82 19.67 14.16
CA LEU A 380 -2.48 19.12 12.98
C LEU A 380 -3.85 18.53 13.33
N THR A 381 -3.95 17.85 14.47
CA THR A 381 -5.23 17.32 14.98
C THR A 381 -6.23 18.43 15.25
N ARG A 382 -5.80 19.51 15.92
CA ARG A 382 -6.66 20.68 16.20
C ARG A 382 -7.14 21.32 14.90
N LEU A 383 -6.24 21.55 13.94
CA LEU A 383 -6.58 22.10 12.62
C LEU A 383 -7.60 21.23 11.89
N THR A 384 -7.38 19.91 11.87
CA THR A 384 -8.27 18.96 11.19
C THR A 384 -9.69 18.98 11.77
N MET A 385 -9.83 19.03 13.10
CA MET A 385 -11.15 19.08 13.75
C MET A 385 -11.83 20.45 13.54
N ALA A 386 -11.05 21.53 13.51
CA ALA A 386 -11.58 22.87 13.25
C ALA A 386 -12.00 23.07 11.78
N GLU A 387 -11.26 22.55 10.80
CA GLU A 387 -11.60 22.62 9.37
C GLU A 387 -12.86 21.82 9.01
N TYR A 388 -13.27 20.88 9.86
CA TYR A 388 -14.48 20.08 9.65
C TYR A 388 -15.75 20.85 10.06
N LEU A 389 -15.63 21.81 10.99
CA LEU A 389 -16.71 22.69 11.46
C LEU A 389 -16.81 23.92 10.54
#